data_AF-A0A0M5IKH3-F1
#
_entry.id   AF-A0A0M5IKH3-F1
#
_cell.length_a   1.000
_cell.length_b   1.000
_cell.length_c   1.000
_cell.angle_alpha   90.00
_cell.angle_beta   90.00
_cell.angle_gamma   90.00
#
_symmetry.space_group_name_H-M   'P 1'
#
loop_
_entity.id
_entity.type
_entity.pdbx_description
1 polymer ?
#
loop_
_entity_poly.entity_id
_entity_poly.type
_entity_poly.pdbx_seq_one_letter_code
_entity_poly.pdbx_strand_id
1 'polypeptide(L)'
;MSEEQPLIIHRYERGKLLPAVRPLVAEYPLQLTINNRLLATLIASPHQLNFLVVGFLRLQGIIASLDDIRCLGVCSEQGAARVQIRGEVPHNLRPTLTSGCGTGISFHLDLPEDRPPLERRHYPAAGVFDLMRLLAEKTELYGRHGGVHSAAVGNTAGRLLLHAEDLGRHNTLDRIAGEALCKGIDLSGCMLVSSGRISTEMVAKAARLGIGLIASRTSATEAAVRVARQAGITLIGYLRGERFEVYTHPIQLTLPNSAGLIPATTGIILAGGESRRMGSDKSLLPLDGERFIERSYQLMASLFEEVLIVTNSPTLYTDIPCRKVPDLHRGKGALAGIHAGLHHATEPRIFVAACDMPFLVPELIRHLCLENHAADVHIPRSHHGLEPLHACYGKACLPAMEAVLQKDGRRIVDFFSAVRVTELPAEEWMRFDPEGLSFRNINTPQDYFTLRETRPTITQKEKRVLPAE
;
A
#
# COMPACT_ATOMS: atom_id res chain seq x y z
N MET A 1 -3.88 18.84 -42.26
CA MET A 1 -2.89 18.76 -41.17
C MET A 1 -1.83 19.80 -41.45
N SER A 2 -1.90 20.97 -40.82
CA SER A 2 -0.78 21.92 -40.86
C SER A 2 0.30 21.39 -39.93
N GLU A 3 1.51 21.14 -40.44
CA GLU A 3 2.69 20.97 -39.61
C GLU A 3 2.84 22.24 -38.75
N GLU A 4 2.53 22.15 -37.46
CA GLU A 4 2.75 23.25 -36.53
C GLU A 4 4.26 23.53 -36.45
N GLN A 5 4.67 24.69 -36.97
CA GLN A 5 6.05 25.13 -36.86
C GLN A 5 6.43 25.22 -35.38
N PRO A 6 7.59 24.68 -34.97
CA PRO A 6 7.99 24.68 -33.58
C PRO A 6 8.14 26.12 -33.06
N LEU A 7 7.34 26.48 -32.05
CA LEU A 7 7.40 27.81 -31.45
C LEU A 7 8.78 28.06 -30.82
N ILE A 8 9.44 29.12 -31.27
CA ILE A 8 10.69 29.60 -30.69
C ILE A 8 10.35 30.44 -29.46
N ILE A 9 10.67 29.93 -28.28
CA ILE A 9 10.64 30.68 -27.02
C ILE A 9 12.03 31.26 -26.73
N HIS A 10 12.11 32.21 -25.81
CA HIS A 10 13.37 32.78 -25.36
C HIS A 10 13.57 32.49 -23.87
N ARG A 11 14.68 31.84 -23.52
CA ARG A 11 15.04 31.51 -22.13
C ARG A 11 16.11 32.47 -21.63
N TYR A 12 15.87 33.12 -20.50
CA TYR A 12 16.88 33.91 -19.82
C TYR A 12 17.69 33.02 -18.87
N GLU A 13 18.98 32.86 -19.12
CA GLU A 13 19.91 32.17 -18.23
C GLU A 13 21.19 33.00 -18.08
N ARG A 14 21.57 33.29 -16.82
CA ARG A 14 22.84 33.96 -16.45
C ARG A 14 23.11 35.25 -17.26
N GLY A 15 22.12 36.15 -17.36
CA GLY A 15 22.29 37.43 -18.06
C GLY A 15 22.07 37.38 -19.57
N LYS A 16 21.85 36.22 -20.16
CA LYS A 16 21.67 36.06 -21.61
C LYS A 16 20.27 35.55 -21.93
N LEU A 17 19.68 36.10 -22.99
CA LEU A 17 18.43 35.60 -23.56
C LEU A 17 18.77 34.68 -24.74
N LEU A 18 18.48 33.39 -24.60
CA LEU A 18 18.81 32.35 -25.57
C LEU A 18 17.53 31.82 -26.24
N PRO A 19 17.48 31.68 -27.57
CA PRO A 19 16.37 31.01 -28.23
C PRO A 19 16.34 29.54 -27.80
N ALA A 20 15.14 29.03 -27.56
CA ALA A 20 14.90 27.63 -27.23
C ALA A 20 13.59 27.19 -27.89
N VAL A 21 13.50 25.91 -28.25
CA VAL A 21 12.23 25.32 -28.70
C VAL A 21 11.63 24.57 -27.53
N ARG A 22 10.37 24.89 -27.20
CA ARG A 22 9.62 24.12 -26.21
C ARG A 22 8.21 23.88 -26.72
N PRO A 23 7.74 22.62 -26.72
CA PRO A 23 6.34 22.33 -27.01
C PRO A 23 5.44 22.94 -25.93
N LEU A 24 4.42 23.69 -26.37
CA LEU A 24 3.38 24.23 -25.48
C LEU A 24 2.25 23.22 -25.31
N VAL A 25 1.60 23.28 -24.15
CA VAL A 25 0.38 22.51 -23.89
C VAL A 25 -0.79 23.26 -24.52
N ALA A 26 -1.55 22.57 -25.39
CA ALA A 26 -2.74 23.14 -26.01
C ALA A 26 -3.97 22.96 -25.11
N GLU A 27 -4.80 23.99 -25.01
CA GLU A 27 -6.14 23.86 -24.44
C GLU A 27 -7.06 23.21 -25.48
N TYR A 28 -7.63 22.05 -25.16
CA TYR A 28 -8.51 21.34 -26.08
C TYR A 28 -9.96 21.39 -25.59
N PRO A 29 -10.87 22.13 -26.26
CA PRO A 29 -12.28 22.17 -25.91
C PRO A 29 -13.01 20.94 -26.45
N LEU A 30 -13.56 20.13 -25.54
CA LEU A 30 -14.40 18.97 -25.85
C LEU A 30 -15.87 19.25 -25.51
N GLN A 31 -16.70 19.44 -26.53
CA GLN A 31 -18.15 19.58 -26.40
C GLN A 31 -18.78 18.23 -26.09
N LEU A 32 -19.42 18.11 -24.92
CA LEU A 32 -20.07 16.90 -24.45
C LEU A 32 -21.59 17.00 -24.63
N THR A 33 -22.14 16.14 -25.48
CA THR A 33 -23.58 15.99 -25.72
C THR A 33 -24.05 14.65 -25.16
N ILE A 34 -25.12 14.67 -24.36
CA ILE A 34 -25.75 13.47 -23.79
C ILE A 34 -27.21 13.42 -24.19
N ASN A 35 -27.70 12.30 -24.71
CA ASN A 35 -29.08 12.13 -25.18
C ASN A 35 -29.54 13.31 -26.06
N ASN A 36 -28.69 13.73 -27.00
CA ASN A 36 -28.89 14.86 -27.92
C ASN A 36 -28.97 16.26 -27.28
N ARG A 37 -28.64 16.40 -25.99
CA ARG A 37 -28.56 17.68 -25.28
C ARG A 37 -27.10 18.04 -25.00
N LEU A 38 -26.67 19.25 -25.39
CA LEU A 38 -25.36 19.78 -24.99
C LEU A 38 -25.34 19.96 -23.48
N LEU A 39 -24.45 19.24 -22.80
CA LEU A 39 -24.32 19.29 -21.35
C LEU A 39 -23.24 20.30 -20.91
N ALA A 40 -22.04 20.19 -21.47
CA ALA A 40 -20.88 20.97 -21.06
C ALA A 40 -19.80 21.01 -22.15
N THR A 41 -18.85 21.94 -22.02
CA THR A 41 -17.60 21.94 -22.78
C THR A 41 -16.45 21.76 -21.80
N LEU A 42 -15.72 20.65 -21.92
CA LEU A 42 -14.58 20.33 -21.06
C LEU A 42 -13.31 20.88 -21.71
N ILE A 43 -12.58 21.73 -21.00
CA ILE A 43 -11.23 22.13 -21.43
C ILE A 43 -10.24 21.12 -20.86
N ALA A 44 -9.55 20.38 -21.73
CA ALA A 44 -8.73 19.25 -21.34
C ALA A 44 -7.49 19.08 -22.24
N SER A 45 -6.70 18.04 -22.00
CA SER A 45 -5.63 17.61 -22.90
C SER A 45 -6.16 16.64 -23.98
N PRO A 46 -5.64 16.69 -25.23
CA PRO A 46 -6.24 16.02 -26.40
C PRO A 46 -5.89 14.52 -26.53
N HIS A 47 -5.79 13.79 -25.41
CA HIS A 47 -5.52 12.36 -25.39
C HIS A 47 -6.55 11.63 -24.56
N GLN A 48 -6.73 10.31 -24.77
CA GLN A 48 -7.57 9.41 -23.94
C GLN A 48 -8.95 10.01 -23.57
N LEU A 49 -9.57 10.73 -24.50
CA LEU A 49 -10.78 11.52 -24.27
C LEU A 49 -11.98 10.66 -23.86
N ASN A 50 -11.99 9.39 -24.27
CA ASN A 50 -12.96 8.40 -23.81
C ASN A 50 -12.94 8.22 -22.29
N PHE A 51 -11.76 8.11 -21.66
CA PHE A 51 -11.65 7.98 -20.20
C PHE A 51 -12.08 9.27 -19.49
N LEU A 52 -11.75 10.43 -20.04
CA LEU A 52 -12.22 11.72 -19.52
C LEU A 52 -13.75 11.76 -19.50
N VAL A 53 -14.41 11.44 -20.61
CA VAL A 53 -15.87 11.47 -20.71
C VAL A 53 -16.52 10.48 -19.77
N VAL A 54 -16.11 9.21 -19.77
CA VAL A 54 -16.67 8.17 -18.89
C VAL A 54 -16.50 8.55 -17.42
N GLY A 55 -15.31 9.02 -17.05
CA GLY A 55 -15.02 9.41 -15.68
C GLY A 55 -15.79 10.63 -15.21
N PHE A 56 -15.93 11.64 -16.08
CA PHE A 56 -16.77 12.79 -15.83
C PHE A 56 -18.21 12.36 -15.56
N LEU A 57 -18.81 11.51 -16.41
CA LEU A 57 -20.17 11.02 -16.20
C LEU A 57 -20.31 10.27 -14.86
N ARG A 58 -19.34 9.41 -14.53
CA ARG A 58 -19.33 8.64 -13.28
C ARG A 58 -19.27 9.56 -12.05
N LEU A 59 -18.33 10.51 -12.05
CA LEU A 59 -18.09 11.40 -10.91
C LEU A 59 -19.15 12.48 -10.74
N GLN A 60 -19.90 12.79 -11.81
CA GLN A 60 -21.11 13.62 -11.75
C GLN A 60 -22.36 12.80 -11.37
N GLY A 61 -22.28 11.47 -11.28
CA GLY A 61 -23.41 10.60 -10.94
C GLY A 61 -24.42 10.41 -12.05
N ILE A 62 -24.03 10.70 -13.30
CA ILE A 62 -24.86 10.48 -14.48
C ILE A 62 -24.90 8.99 -14.83
N ILE A 63 -23.81 8.26 -14.53
CA ILE A 63 -23.72 6.80 -14.67
C ILE A 63 -23.14 6.18 -13.40
N ALA A 64 -23.54 4.95 -13.09
CA ALA A 64 -22.94 4.12 -12.06
C ALA A 64 -22.04 3.04 -12.66
N SER A 65 -22.39 2.53 -13.84
CA SER A 65 -21.71 1.44 -14.55
C SER A 65 -21.54 1.73 -16.04
N LEU A 66 -20.73 0.91 -16.73
CA LEU A 66 -20.63 1.00 -18.19
C LEU A 66 -21.92 0.57 -18.90
N ASP A 67 -22.74 -0.27 -18.26
CA ASP A 67 -24.01 -0.73 -18.81
C ASP A 67 -25.01 0.41 -18.97
N ASP A 68 -24.83 1.50 -18.21
CA ASP A 68 -25.63 2.72 -18.34
C ASP A 68 -25.35 3.44 -19.66
N ILE A 69 -24.24 3.15 -20.36
CA ILE A 69 -23.89 3.76 -21.64
C ILE A 69 -24.37 2.84 -22.79
N ARG A 70 -25.29 3.34 -23.61
CA ARG A 70 -25.70 2.66 -24.85
C ARG A 70 -24.67 2.83 -25.96
N CYS A 71 -24.15 4.05 -26.12
CA CYS A 71 -23.04 4.31 -27.03
C CYS A 71 -22.26 5.56 -26.59
N LEU A 72 -20.96 5.55 -26.91
CA LEU A 72 -20.05 6.67 -26.72
C LEU A 72 -19.25 6.84 -28.01
N GLY A 73 -19.37 8.02 -28.63
CA GLY A 73 -18.56 8.43 -29.77
C GLY A 73 -17.75 9.66 -29.42
N VAL A 74 -16.44 9.63 -29.70
CA VAL A 74 -15.55 10.78 -29.53
C VAL A 74 -14.88 11.09 -30.85
N CYS A 75 -15.05 12.30 -31.35
CA CYS A 75 -14.39 12.82 -32.53
C CYS A 75 -13.34 13.85 -32.11
N SER A 76 -12.07 13.43 -32.12
CA SER A 76 -10.92 14.26 -31.75
C SER A 76 -10.65 15.40 -32.74
N GLU A 77 -11.05 15.26 -34.00
CA GLU A 77 -10.89 16.34 -34.99
C GLU A 77 -11.88 17.49 -34.76
N GLN A 78 -13.10 17.16 -34.32
CA GLN A 78 -14.18 18.13 -34.15
C GLN A 78 -14.33 18.64 -32.70
N GLY A 79 -13.55 18.12 -31.74
CA GLY A 79 -13.73 18.50 -30.34
C GLY A 79 -15.09 18.08 -29.79
N ALA A 80 -15.61 16.92 -30.22
CA ALA A 80 -16.98 16.51 -29.89
C ALA A 80 -17.04 15.12 -29.28
N ALA A 81 -17.74 15.00 -28.14
CA ALA A 81 -18.13 13.74 -27.53
C ALA A 81 -19.65 13.63 -27.49
N ARG A 82 -20.19 12.52 -27.98
CA ARG A 82 -21.62 12.20 -27.96
C ARG A 82 -21.84 10.91 -27.20
N VAL A 83 -22.76 10.96 -26.24
CA VAL A 83 -23.09 9.83 -25.37
C VAL A 83 -24.59 9.60 -25.41
N GLN A 84 -25.00 8.34 -25.52
CA GLN A 84 -26.37 7.91 -25.27
C GLN A 84 -26.36 7.06 -24.01
N ILE A 85 -27.15 7.44 -23.02
CA ILE A 85 -27.25 6.71 -21.75
C ILE A 85 -28.61 6.03 -21.60
N ARG A 86 -28.69 5.04 -20.70
CA ARG A 86 -29.94 4.41 -20.26
C ARG A 86 -30.56 5.32 -19.19
N GLY A 87 -31.58 6.07 -19.57
CA GLY A 87 -32.29 6.98 -18.67
C GLY A 87 -32.16 8.44 -19.09
N GLU A 88 -32.63 9.34 -18.23
CA GLU A 88 -32.60 10.78 -18.48
C GLU A 88 -31.43 11.45 -17.76
N VAL A 89 -30.95 12.55 -18.34
CA VAL A 89 -29.95 13.40 -17.69
C VAL A 89 -30.63 14.09 -16.50
N PRO A 90 -30.07 14.02 -15.27
CA PRO A 90 -30.66 14.65 -14.11
C PRO A 90 -30.94 16.14 -14.36
N HIS A 91 -32.17 16.59 -14.09
CA HIS A 91 -32.62 17.94 -14.45
C HIS A 91 -31.95 19.04 -13.62
N ASN A 92 -31.40 18.69 -12.46
CA ASN A 92 -30.80 19.63 -11.49
C ASN A 92 -29.27 19.79 -11.63
N LEU A 93 -28.68 19.41 -12.77
CA LEU A 93 -27.27 19.66 -13.06
C LEU A 93 -27.01 21.17 -13.28
N ARG A 94 -26.85 21.92 -12.18
CA ARG A 94 -26.42 23.33 -12.21
C ARG A 94 -24.89 23.39 -12.28
N PRO A 95 -24.31 23.89 -13.38
CA PRO A 95 -22.85 23.98 -13.47
C PRO A 95 -22.34 24.99 -12.44
N THR A 96 -21.48 24.53 -11.54
CA THR A 96 -20.76 25.39 -10.61
C THR A 96 -19.40 25.71 -11.23
N LEU A 97 -19.16 27.00 -11.51
CA LEU A 97 -17.86 27.49 -11.97
C LEU A 97 -16.87 27.41 -10.80
N THR A 98 -15.83 26.59 -10.93
CA THR A 98 -14.82 26.43 -9.88
C THR A 98 -13.68 27.44 -10.03
N SER A 99 -13.25 28.06 -8.92
CA SER A 99 -12.41 29.26 -8.93
C SER A 99 -10.91 29.02 -9.17
N GLY A 100 -10.49 27.87 -9.72
CA GLY A 100 -9.06 27.52 -9.77
C GLY A 100 -8.57 27.16 -11.16
N CYS A 101 -7.81 28.07 -11.78
CA CYS A 101 -7.10 27.93 -13.07
C CYS A 101 -7.95 27.23 -14.15
N GLY A 102 -8.90 27.98 -14.71
CA GLY A 102 -9.59 27.63 -15.95
C GLY A 102 -10.63 26.52 -15.84
N THR A 103 -11.90 26.92 -15.78
CA THR A 103 -12.99 26.19 -16.49
C THR A 103 -13.37 24.78 -16.00
N GLY A 104 -12.96 24.32 -14.81
CA GLY A 104 -13.49 23.08 -14.24
C GLY A 104 -14.99 23.19 -13.95
N ILE A 105 -15.83 22.55 -14.76
CA ILE A 105 -17.28 22.48 -14.57
C ILE A 105 -17.58 21.28 -13.67
N SER A 106 -18.27 21.53 -12.57
CA SER A 106 -18.76 20.49 -11.67
C SER A 106 -20.23 20.74 -11.36
N PHE A 107 -21.04 19.69 -11.30
CA PHE A 107 -22.42 19.77 -10.82
C PHE A 107 -22.43 19.34 -9.35
N HIS A 108 -23.33 19.89 -8.52
CA HIS A 108 -23.39 19.64 -7.06
C HIS A 108 -22.89 18.23 -6.66
N LEU A 109 -21.66 18.15 -6.10
CA LEU A 109 -21.10 16.92 -5.57
C LEU A 109 -21.45 16.87 -4.08
N ASP A 110 -22.61 16.32 -3.77
CA ASP A 110 -22.93 15.97 -2.39
C ASP A 110 -22.08 14.77 -1.96
N LEU A 111 -21.69 14.79 -0.69
CA LEU A 111 -21.02 13.69 -0.04
C LEU A 111 -22.01 12.52 0.07
N PRO A 112 -21.64 11.28 -0.30
CA PRO A 112 -22.54 10.13 -0.12
C PRO A 112 -23.05 10.05 1.32
N GLU A 113 -24.38 9.95 1.51
CA GLU A 113 -25.05 9.96 2.82
C GLU A 113 -24.79 8.68 3.62
N ASP A 114 -24.75 7.53 2.93
CA ASP A 114 -24.55 6.22 3.55
C ASP A 114 -23.07 5.85 3.51
N ARG A 115 -22.41 5.89 4.67
CA ARG A 115 -20.99 5.54 4.80
C ARG A 115 -20.82 4.46 5.84
N PRO A 116 -20.19 3.32 5.48
CA PRO A 116 -19.76 2.38 6.49
C PRO A 116 -18.83 3.09 7.48
N PRO A 117 -18.81 2.67 8.77
CA PRO A 117 -17.86 3.18 9.75
C PRO A 117 -16.46 3.18 9.17
N LEU A 118 -15.64 4.17 9.53
CA LEU A 118 -14.25 4.22 9.09
C LEU A 118 -13.49 3.04 9.68
N GLU A 119 -13.45 1.93 8.94
CA GLU A 119 -12.50 0.86 9.19
C GLU A 119 -11.10 1.47 9.19
N ARG A 120 -10.31 1.14 10.20
CA ARG A 120 -8.94 1.62 10.29
C ARG A 120 -8.15 1.03 9.12
N ARG A 121 -7.83 1.87 8.14
CA ARG A 121 -6.97 1.52 7.02
C ARG A 121 -5.51 1.77 7.40
N HIS A 122 -4.62 0.99 6.81
CA HIS A 122 -3.18 1.06 7.05
C HIS A 122 -2.47 1.51 5.78
N TYR A 123 -1.91 2.71 5.83
CA TYR A 123 -1.15 3.31 4.73
C TYR A 123 0.29 3.54 5.18
N PRO A 124 1.28 2.76 4.71
CA PRO A 124 2.68 3.01 5.02
C PRO A 124 3.10 4.39 4.53
N ALA A 125 3.76 5.19 5.39
CA ALA A 125 4.28 6.49 5.00
C ALA A 125 5.26 6.39 3.81
N ALA A 126 6.10 5.33 3.80
CA ALA A 126 6.97 5.01 2.67
C ALA A 126 6.20 4.81 1.36
N GLY A 127 5.06 4.10 1.40
CA GLY A 127 4.22 3.88 0.22
C GLY A 127 3.65 5.17 -0.38
N VAL A 128 3.38 6.19 0.44
CA VAL A 128 2.94 7.52 -0.03
C VAL A 128 4.08 8.22 -0.79
N PHE A 129 5.32 8.16 -0.27
CA PHE A 129 6.50 8.71 -0.95
C PHE A 129 6.81 7.97 -2.24
N ASP A 130 6.78 6.64 -2.22
CA ASP A 130 7.05 5.80 -3.40
C ASP A 130 6.05 6.06 -4.51
N LEU A 131 4.76 6.16 -4.19
CA LEU A 131 3.74 6.46 -5.19
C LEU A 131 3.93 7.84 -5.82
N MET A 132 4.34 8.84 -5.03
CA MET A 132 4.65 10.18 -5.55
C MET A 132 5.92 10.20 -6.42
N ARG A 133 6.94 9.41 -6.05
CA ARG A 133 8.13 9.22 -6.87
C ARG A 133 7.80 8.55 -8.20
N LEU A 134 7.00 7.48 -8.18
CA LEU A 134 6.52 6.80 -9.38
C LEU A 134 5.71 7.74 -10.28
N LEU A 135 4.87 8.61 -9.72
CA LEU A 135 4.15 9.64 -10.49
C LEU A 135 5.13 10.60 -11.18
N ALA A 136 6.17 11.05 -10.47
CA ALA A 136 7.18 11.94 -11.05
C ALA A 136 7.95 11.26 -12.19
N GLU A 137 8.39 10.02 -12.00
CA GLU A 137 9.08 9.21 -13.02
C GLU A 137 8.21 9.01 -14.27
N LYS A 138 6.91 8.70 -14.10
CA LYS A 138 5.97 8.60 -15.23
C LYS A 138 5.79 9.92 -15.96
N THR A 139 5.71 11.03 -15.23
CA THR A 139 5.55 12.36 -15.83
C THR A 139 6.78 12.76 -16.66
N GLU A 140 7.99 12.46 -16.17
CA GLU A 140 9.23 12.78 -16.89
C GLU A 140 9.39 11.96 -18.19
N LEU A 141 8.97 10.69 -18.18
CA LEU A 141 8.99 9.81 -19.35
C LEU A 141 8.01 10.25 -20.44
N TYR A 142 6.84 10.79 -20.06
CA TYR A 142 5.77 11.13 -21.01
C TYR A 142 5.88 12.53 -21.62
N GLY A 143 6.61 13.48 -21.02
CA GLY A 143 6.93 14.70 -21.75
C GLY A 143 7.51 15.85 -20.94
N ARG A 144 8.47 16.56 -21.57
CA ARG A 144 9.05 17.85 -21.14
C ARG A 144 8.06 19.03 -21.21
N HIS A 145 6.75 18.75 -21.20
CA HIS A 145 5.68 19.73 -21.26
C HIS A 145 5.43 20.27 -19.86
N GLY A 146 5.87 21.51 -19.60
CA GLY A 146 5.46 22.20 -18.39
C GLY A 146 4.01 22.64 -18.54
N GLY A 147 3.23 22.62 -17.46
CA GLY A 147 1.88 23.20 -17.46
C GLY A 147 0.72 22.19 -17.45
N VAL A 148 0.97 20.89 -17.33
CA VAL A 148 -0.07 19.90 -17.02
C VAL A 148 -0.04 19.47 -15.56
N HIS A 149 -1.20 19.06 -15.06
CA HIS A 149 -1.35 18.33 -13.81
C HIS A 149 -1.25 16.83 -14.05
N SER A 150 -0.83 16.12 -13.02
CA SER A 150 -0.69 14.68 -13.03
C SER A 150 -1.21 14.11 -11.72
N ALA A 151 -1.80 12.92 -11.80
CA ALA A 151 -2.29 12.18 -10.65
C ALA A 151 -2.05 10.68 -10.85
N ALA A 152 -1.89 9.96 -9.75
CA ALA A 152 -1.78 8.52 -9.75
C ALA A 152 -2.58 7.91 -8.60
N VAL A 153 -3.13 6.73 -8.85
CA VAL A 153 -3.74 5.90 -7.83
C VAL A 153 -2.87 4.66 -7.61
N GLY A 154 -2.61 4.37 -6.33
CA GLY A 154 -1.94 3.16 -5.90
C GLY A 154 -2.75 2.41 -4.85
N ASN A 155 -2.44 1.14 -4.65
CA ASN A 155 -3.06 0.34 -3.59
C ASN A 155 -2.66 0.83 -2.18
N THR A 156 -3.14 0.17 -1.14
CA THR A 156 -2.82 0.48 0.27
C THR A 156 -1.34 0.34 0.64
N ALA A 157 -0.53 -0.33 -0.18
CA ALA A 157 0.92 -0.46 0.01
C ALA A 157 1.73 0.56 -0.80
N GLY A 158 1.11 1.38 -1.65
CA GLY A 158 1.81 2.35 -2.51
C GLY A 158 2.22 1.82 -3.89
N ARG A 159 1.77 0.61 -4.29
CA ARG A 159 1.99 0.09 -5.64
C ARG A 159 1.08 0.82 -6.62
N LEU A 160 1.66 1.41 -7.67
CA LEU A 160 0.95 2.12 -8.74
C LEU A 160 -0.05 1.20 -9.47
N LEU A 161 -1.30 1.66 -9.59
CA LEU A 161 -2.37 1.01 -10.36
C LEU A 161 -2.71 1.79 -11.63
N LEU A 162 -2.92 3.10 -11.51
CA LEU A 162 -3.35 3.99 -12.60
C LEU A 162 -2.63 5.33 -12.49
N HIS A 163 -2.42 6.00 -13.62
CA HIS A 163 -1.93 7.37 -13.67
C HIS A 163 -2.61 8.12 -14.81
N ALA A 164 -2.77 9.43 -14.65
CA ALA A 164 -3.31 10.30 -15.67
C ALA A 164 -2.68 11.69 -15.62
N GLU A 165 -2.63 12.32 -16.78
CA GLU A 165 -2.20 13.71 -16.96
C GLU A 165 -3.32 14.50 -17.63
N ASP A 166 -3.41 15.78 -17.32
CA ASP A 166 -4.31 16.71 -18.00
C ASP A 166 -3.94 18.15 -17.66
N LEU A 167 -4.32 19.10 -18.52
CA LEU A 167 -4.27 20.53 -18.21
C LEU A 167 -5.00 20.86 -16.90
N GLY A 168 -6.14 20.21 -16.64
CA GLY A 168 -6.94 20.39 -15.44
C GLY A 168 -6.67 19.31 -14.38
N ARG A 169 -6.33 19.71 -13.14
CA ARG A 169 -6.16 18.76 -12.03
C ARG A 169 -7.41 17.92 -11.73
N HIS A 170 -8.58 18.40 -12.09
CA HIS A 170 -9.84 17.69 -11.90
C HIS A 170 -10.07 16.64 -12.98
N ASN A 171 -9.63 16.94 -14.20
CA ASN A 171 -9.70 16.04 -15.34
C ASN A 171 -8.76 14.84 -15.16
N THR A 172 -7.65 14.97 -14.43
CA THR A 172 -6.80 13.81 -14.11
C THR A 172 -7.58 12.79 -13.29
N LEU A 173 -8.38 13.23 -12.32
CA LEU A 173 -9.20 12.35 -11.51
C LEU A 173 -10.39 11.78 -12.30
N ASP A 174 -10.99 12.57 -13.20
CA ASP A 174 -11.99 12.07 -14.14
C ASP A 174 -11.40 10.97 -15.02
N ARG A 175 -10.23 11.18 -15.64
CA ARG A 175 -9.56 10.15 -16.44
C ARG A 175 -9.29 8.87 -15.66
N ILE A 176 -8.77 8.99 -14.43
CA ILE A 176 -8.56 7.83 -13.55
C ILE A 176 -9.87 7.10 -13.27
N ALA A 177 -10.95 7.83 -12.95
CA ALA A 177 -12.25 7.25 -12.67
C ALA A 177 -12.84 6.51 -13.88
N GLY A 178 -12.67 7.07 -15.08
CA GLY A 178 -13.14 6.47 -16.32
C GLY A 178 -12.31 5.28 -16.75
N GLU A 179 -10.98 5.37 -16.67
CA GLU A 179 -10.08 4.25 -16.95
C GLU A 179 -10.30 3.09 -15.97
N ALA A 180 -10.43 3.38 -14.68
CA ALA A 180 -10.75 2.38 -13.66
C ALA A 180 -12.09 1.68 -13.95
N LEU A 181 -13.12 2.43 -14.34
CA LEU A 181 -14.42 1.86 -14.69
C LEU A 181 -14.32 0.97 -15.94
N CYS A 182 -13.64 1.43 -16.99
CA CYS A 182 -13.41 0.67 -18.22
C CYS A 182 -12.61 -0.62 -17.99
N LYS A 183 -11.69 -0.63 -17.01
CA LYS A 183 -10.84 -1.77 -16.67
C LYS A 183 -11.38 -2.65 -15.54
N GLY A 184 -12.50 -2.29 -14.92
CA GLY A 184 -13.04 -3.02 -13.77
C GLY A 184 -12.14 -2.96 -12.52
N ILE A 185 -11.39 -1.87 -12.34
CA ILE A 185 -10.50 -1.67 -11.18
C ILE A 185 -11.29 -0.99 -10.06
N ASP A 186 -11.37 -1.65 -8.91
CA ASP A 186 -11.91 -1.04 -7.70
C ASP A 186 -10.87 -0.09 -7.07
N LEU A 187 -11.31 1.13 -6.76
CA LEU A 187 -10.48 2.17 -6.16
C LEU A 187 -10.77 2.35 -4.66
N SER A 188 -11.68 1.56 -4.10
CA SER A 188 -12.01 1.59 -2.68
C SER A 188 -10.77 1.36 -1.82
N GLY A 189 -10.53 2.24 -0.85
CA GLY A 189 -9.39 2.19 0.05
C GLY A 189 -8.04 2.52 -0.58
N CYS A 190 -7.96 2.83 -1.88
CA CYS A 190 -6.69 3.17 -2.53
C CYS A 190 -6.15 4.55 -2.10
N MET A 191 -4.87 4.78 -2.40
CA MET A 191 -4.20 6.08 -2.26
C MET A 191 -4.26 6.86 -3.57
N LEU A 192 -4.53 8.16 -3.51
CA LEU A 192 -4.45 9.10 -4.64
C LEU A 192 -3.32 10.10 -4.38
N VAL A 193 -2.34 10.19 -5.26
CA VAL A 193 -1.32 11.27 -5.26
C VAL A 193 -1.59 12.25 -6.40
N SER A 194 -1.39 13.55 -6.17
CA SER A 194 -1.59 14.59 -7.19
C SER A 194 -0.50 15.66 -7.16
N SER A 195 -0.16 16.18 -8.34
CA SER A 195 0.83 17.25 -8.48
C SER A 195 0.28 18.66 -8.18
N GLY A 196 -1.05 18.83 -8.11
CA GLY A 196 -1.75 20.11 -7.91
C GLY A 196 -2.44 20.26 -6.55
N ARG A 197 -2.96 21.46 -6.25
CA ARG A 197 -3.65 21.77 -4.97
C ARG A 197 -4.91 20.94 -4.78
N ILE A 198 -5.19 20.54 -3.55
CA ILE A 198 -6.37 19.76 -3.21
C ILE A 198 -7.53 20.69 -2.87
N SER A 199 -8.53 20.76 -3.75
CA SER A 199 -9.78 21.50 -3.55
C SER A 199 -10.87 20.60 -2.97
N THR A 200 -11.96 21.20 -2.49
CA THR A 200 -13.18 20.49 -2.06
C THR A 200 -13.64 19.49 -3.10
N GLU A 201 -13.63 19.88 -4.37
CA GLU A 201 -14.06 19.02 -5.48
C GLU A 201 -13.15 17.80 -5.65
N MET A 202 -11.82 17.95 -5.52
CA MET A 202 -10.90 16.82 -5.60
C MET A 202 -11.20 15.79 -4.51
N VAL A 203 -11.48 16.26 -3.28
CA VAL A 203 -11.85 15.40 -2.16
C VAL A 203 -13.21 14.73 -2.40
N ALA A 204 -14.21 15.48 -2.88
CA ALA A 204 -15.54 14.94 -3.14
C ALA A 204 -15.52 13.86 -4.24
N LYS A 205 -14.79 14.11 -5.34
CA LYS A 205 -14.58 13.12 -6.40
C LYS A 205 -13.88 11.86 -5.88
N ALA A 206 -12.82 12.02 -5.09
CA ALA A 206 -12.11 10.91 -4.46
C ALA A 206 -13.02 10.10 -3.50
N ALA A 207 -13.85 10.79 -2.71
CA ALA A 207 -14.82 10.15 -1.82
C ALA A 207 -15.84 9.29 -2.58
N ARG A 208 -16.33 9.75 -3.74
CA ARG A 208 -17.23 8.97 -4.61
C ARG A 208 -16.58 7.71 -5.19
N LEU A 209 -15.25 7.68 -5.27
CA LEU A 209 -14.47 6.52 -5.71
C LEU A 209 -14.09 5.59 -4.55
N GLY A 210 -14.41 5.94 -3.32
CA GLY A 210 -14.01 5.19 -2.12
C GLY A 210 -12.54 5.34 -1.75
N ILE A 211 -11.80 6.29 -2.33
CA ILE A 211 -10.40 6.56 -2.00
C ILE A 211 -10.26 6.89 -0.52
N GLY A 212 -9.31 6.25 0.17
CA GLY A 212 -9.11 6.45 1.61
C GLY A 212 -7.98 7.40 1.97
N LEU A 213 -7.05 7.68 1.04
CA LEU A 213 -5.96 8.63 1.25
C LEU A 213 -5.75 9.51 0.01
N ILE A 214 -5.62 10.82 0.20
CA ILE A 214 -5.21 11.77 -0.83
C ILE A 214 -3.95 12.49 -0.37
N ALA A 215 -2.92 12.49 -1.20
CA ALA A 215 -1.70 13.25 -0.97
C ALA A 215 -1.36 14.18 -2.14
N SER A 216 -0.79 15.35 -1.85
CA SER A 216 -0.36 16.29 -2.87
C SER A 216 1.01 16.89 -2.59
N ARG A 217 1.72 17.21 -3.67
CA ARG A 217 2.96 18.01 -3.65
C ARG A 217 2.76 19.45 -3.13
N THR A 218 1.51 19.89 -3.03
CA THR A 218 1.12 21.26 -2.65
C THR A 218 0.07 21.25 -1.53
N SER A 219 -0.48 22.41 -1.19
CA SER A 219 -1.45 22.55 -0.10
C SER A 219 -2.86 22.04 -0.42
N ALA A 220 -3.63 21.82 0.63
CA ALA A 220 -5.08 21.71 0.58
C ALA A 220 -5.75 23.03 1.01
N THR A 221 -6.98 23.27 0.55
CA THR A 221 -7.78 24.39 1.08
C THR A 221 -8.47 24.00 2.39
N GLU A 222 -8.79 24.99 3.23
CA GLU A 222 -9.52 24.75 4.49
C GLU A 222 -10.84 24.00 4.27
N ALA A 223 -11.59 24.37 3.22
CA ALA A 223 -12.83 23.68 2.85
C ALA A 223 -12.58 22.22 2.44
N ALA A 224 -11.49 21.93 1.73
CA ALA A 224 -11.09 20.57 1.39
C ALA A 224 -10.77 19.75 2.64
N VAL A 225 -10.08 20.33 3.63
CA VAL A 225 -9.77 19.68 4.91
C VAL A 225 -11.07 19.31 5.65
N ARG A 226 -12.05 20.23 5.73
CA ARG A 226 -13.35 19.93 6.38
C ARG A 226 -14.07 18.76 5.70
N VAL A 227 -14.12 18.78 4.37
CA VAL A 227 -14.77 17.74 3.56
C VAL A 227 -14.04 16.40 3.71
N ALA A 228 -12.71 16.41 3.76
CA ALA A 228 -11.91 15.20 3.97
C ALA A 228 -12.12 14.59 5.36
N ARG A 229 -12.26 15.43 6.41
CA ARG A 229 -12.61 14.95 7.76
C ARG A 229 -13.93 14.19 7.75
N GLN A 230 -14.96 14.80 7.16
CA GLN A 230 -16.30 14.20 7.04
C GLN A 230 -16.28 12.94 6.16
N ALA A 231 -15.47 12.93 5.10
CA ALA A 231 -15.26 11.79 4.21
C ALA A 231 -14.42 10.66 4.80
N GLY A 232 -13.76 10.89 5.94
CA GLY A 232 -12.88 9.88 6.51
C GLY A 232 -11.60 9.63 5.71
N ILE A 233 -11.22 10.59 4.87
CA ILE A 233 -10.07 10.51 3.96
C ILE A 233 -8.86 11.12 4.64
N THR A 234 -7.76 10.36 4.74
CA THR A 234 -6.46 10.91 5.16
C THR A 234 -5.96 11.87 4.10
N LEU A 235 -5.77 13.13 4.48
CA LEU A 235 -5.42 14.21 3.58
C LEU A 235 -4.03 14.72 3.90
N ILE A 236 -3.14 14.65 2.92
CA ILE A 236 -1.73 14.99 3.04
C ILE A 236 -1.37 16.10 2.05
N GLY A 237 -0.69 17.14 2.53
CA GLY A 237 -0.15 18.22 1.71
C GLY A 237 1.37 18.29 1.77
N TYR A 238 1.93 19.12 0.89
CA TYR A 238 3.36 19.43 0.85
C TYR A 238 4.29 18.20 0.80
N LEU A 239 3.83 17.11 0.17
CA LEU A 239 4.58 15.88 -0.03
C LEU A 239 5.80 16.11 -0.93
N ARG A 240 7.00 16.17 -0.36
CA ARG A 240 8.27 16.45 -1.07
C ARG A 240 9.45 15.82 -0.34
N GLY A 241 10.36 15.20 -1.09
CA GLY A 241 11.48 14.47 -0.48
C GLY A 241 10.94 13.43 0.48
N GLU A 242 11.41 13.46 1.72
CA GLU A 242 10.99 12.54 2.80
C GLU A 242 10.09 13.23 3.84
N ARG A 243 9.38 14.30 3.48
CA ARG A 243 8.44 14.99 4.37
C ARG A 243 7.07 15.26 3.74
N PHE A 244 6.06 15.33 4.59
CA PHE A 244 4.72 15.78 4.25
C PHE A 244 3.99 16.33 5.49
N GLU A 245 2.87 17.02 5.27
CA GLU A 245 1.98 17.51 6.33
C GLU A 245 0.64 16.78 6.29
N VAL A 246 0.18 16.28 7.44
CA VAL A 246 -1.11 15.57 7.54
C VAL A 246 -2.18 16.51 8.08
N TYR A 247 -3.25 16.71 7.32
CA TYR A 247 -4.38 17.58 7.72
C TYR A 247 -5.51 16.82 8.42
N THR A 248 -5.69 15.53 8.09
CA THR A 248 -6.80 14.70 8.57
C THR A 248 -6.38 13.25 8.77
N HIS A 249 -7.00 12.58 9.75
CA HIS A 249 -6.91 11.13 9.99
C HIS A 249 -5.48 10.55 9.97
N PRO A 250 -4.52 11.11 10.75
CA PRO A 250 -3.14 10.59 10.81
C PRO A 250 -3.07 9.16 11.34
N ILE A 251 -4.08 8.71 12.08
CA ILE A 251 -4.16 7.36 12.64
C ILE A 251 -4.23 6.24 11.59
N GLN A 252 -4.54 6.58 10.33
CA GLN A 252 -4.53 5.64 9.20
C GLN A 252 -3.12 5.47 8.60
N LEU A 253 -2.15 6.31 8.99
CA LEU A 253 -0.76 6.16 8.57
C LEU A 253 -0.04 5.14 9.43
N THR A 254 0.72 4.28 8.76
CA THR A 254 1.70 3.39 9.38
C THR A 254 3.07 4.04 9.22
N LEU A 255 3.62 4.52 10.32
CA LEU A 255 4.95 5.11 10.33
C LEU A 255 5.99 3.99 10.40
N PRO A 256 7.15 4.13 9.75
CA PRO A 256 8.29 3.28 10.06
C PRO A 256 8.54 3.36 11.57
N ASN A 257 8.77 2.20 12.18
CA ASN A 257 8.85 2.07 13.62
C ASN A 257 9.94 3.03 14.16
N SER A 258 9.54 4.03 14.96
CA SER A 258 10.40 5.13 15.40
C SER A 258 11.53 4.68 16.34
N ALA A 259 11.51 3.42 16.75
CA ALA A 259 12.45 2.80 17.66
C ALA A 259 13.78 2.36 17.00
N GLY A 260 14.02 2.70 15.72
CA GLY A 260 15.26 2.37 15.01
C GLY A 260 15.44 0.87 14.75
N LEU A 261 16.50 0.45 14.07
CA LEU A 261 16.79 -0.99 13.91
C LEU A 261 17.10 -1.62 15.27
N ILE A 262 16.76 -2.88 15.45
CA ILE A 262 17.14 -3.69 16.61
C ILE A 262 18.64 -3.97 16.48
N PRO A 263 19.50 -3.44 17.37
CA PRO A 263 20.94 -3.62 17.27
C PRO A 263 21.33 -5.07 17.60
N ALA A 264 22.50 -5.48 17.11
CA ALA A 264 23.16 -6.74 17.48
C ALA A 264 22.31 -8.01 17.28
N THR A 265 21.32 -7.97 16.38
CA THR A 265 20.42 -9.08 16.10
C THR A 265 20.16 -9.20 14.59
N THR A 266 20.38 -10.38 14.03
CA THR A 266 20.02 -10.69 12.63
C THR A 266 18.61 -11.31 12.58
N GLY A 267 17.78 -10.87 11.64
CA GLY A 267 16.48 -11.49 11.39
C GLY A 267 16.60 -12.77 10.56
N ILE A 268 16.02 -13.88 11.00
CA ILE A 268 16.07 -15.17 10.30
C ILE A 268 14.65 -15.61 9.92
N ILE A 269 14.45 -15.88 8.63
CA ILE A 269 13.23 -16.48 8.09
C ILE A 269 13.55 -17.92 7.68
N LEU A 270 12.90 -18.89 8.33
CA LEU A 270 13.07 -20.31 8.01
C LEU A 270 12.13 -20.71 6.87
N ALA A 271 12.71 -21.07 5.73
CA ALA A 271 12.00 -21.45 4.50
C ALA A 271 12.50 -22.82 4.00
N GLY A 272 12.00 -23.90 4.61
CA GLY A 272 12.51 -25.26 4.32
C GLY A 272 11.62 -26.43 4.76
N GLY A 273 10.33 -26.21 5.01
CA GLY A 273 9.41 -27.31 5.33
C GLY A 273 9.07 -28.13 4.09
N GLU A 274 9.30 -29.44 4.11
CA GLU A 274 8.84 -30.35 3.04
C GLU A 274 7.30 -30.26 2.91
N SER A 275 6.81 -29.43 1.98
CA SER A 275 5.39 -29.26 1.67
C SER A 275 4.85 -30.45 0.85
N ARG A 276 5.03 -31.68 1.34
CA ARG A 276 4.51 -32.90 0.72
C ARG A 276 2.98 -33.04 0.79
N ARG A 277 2.31 -32.27 1.66
CA ARG A 277 0.85 -32.38 1.90
C ARG A 277 -0.02 -31.41 1.08
N MET A 278 0.57 -30.48 0.32
CA MET A 278 -0.15 -29.39 -0.39
C MET A 278 0.01 -29.39 -1.93
N GLY A 279 0.89 -30.20 -2.51
CA GLY A 279 1.10 -30.25 -3.96
C GLY A 279 1.85 -29.05 -4.57
N SER A 280 2.10 -27.97 -3.82
CA SER A 280 2.95 -26.83 -4.19
C SER A 280 3.54 -26.14 -2.95
N ASP A 281 4.60 -25.32 -3.12
CA ASP A 281 5.37 -24.74 -2.02
C ASP A 281 4.59 -23.61 -1.31
N LYS A 282 4.19 -23.86 -0.06
CA LYS A 282 3.28 -23.05 0.77
C LYS A 282 3.66 -21.57 0.89
N SER A 283 4.96 -21.26 0.86
CA SER A 283 5.48 -19.89 0.99
C SER A 283 5.12 -18.98 -0.19
N LEU A 284 4.65 -19.55 -1.30
CA LEU A 284 4.31 -18.84 -2.54
C LEU A 284 2.82 -18.50 -2.65
N LEU A 285 2.00 -18.86 -1.67
CA LEU A 285 0.55 -18.59 -1.70
C LEU A 285 0.29 -17.08 -1.51
N PRO A 286 -0.48 -16.44 -2.42
CA PRO A 286 -0.81 -15.03 -2.31
C PRO A 286 -1.89 -14.80 -1.24
N LEU A 287 -1.70 -13.83 -0.36
CA LEU A 287 -2.74 -13.20 0.46
C LEU A 287 -2.81 -11.73 0.04
N ASP A 288 -4.00 -11.26 -0.37
CA ASP A 288 -4.20 -9.89 -0.89
C ASP A 288 -3.26 -9.49 -2.06
N GLY A 289 -2.74 -10.48 -2.79
CA GLY A 289 -1.83 -10.27 -3.93
C GLY A 289 -0.33 -10.28 -3.59
N GLU A 290 0.07 -10.58 -2.35
CA GLU A 290 1.46 -10.67 -1.88
C GLU A 290 1.77 -12.05 -1.26
N ARG A 291 3.00 -12.58 -1.42
CA ARG A 291 3.40 -13.87 -0.82
C ARG A 291 3.64 -13.73 0.68
N PHE A 292 3.26 -14.72 1.49
CA PHE A 292 3.51 -14.69 2.95
C PHE A 292 4.96 -14.37 3.32
N ILE A 293 5.91 -14.97 2.61
CA ILE A 293 7.33 -14.73 2.86
C ILE A 293 7.79 -13.30 2.51
N GLU A 294 7.18 -12.64 1.53
CA GLU A 294 7.49 -11.24 1.18
C GLU A 294 7.02 -10.30 2.29
N ARG A 295 5.83 -10.55 2.83
CA ARG A 295 5.28 -9.80 3.96
C ARG A 295 6.14 -9.97 5.21
N SER A 296 6.51 -11.21 5.56
CA SER A 296 7.42 -11.47 6.68
C SER A 296 8.79 -10.81 6.45
N TYR A 297 9.33 -10.88 5.22
CA TYR A 297 10.58 -10.21 4.87
C TYR A 297 10.53 -8.70 5.05
N GLN A 298 9.51 -8.01 4.51
CA GLN A 298 9.37 -6.57 4.63
C GLN A 298 9.31 -6.11 6.09
N LEU A 299 8.56 -6.85 6.92
CA LEU A 299 8.50 -6.56 8.35
C LEU A 299 9.86 -6.77 9.02
N MET A 300 10.53 -7.90 8.76
CA MET A 300 11.85 -8.19 9.32
C MET A 300 12.90 -7.18 8.87
N ALA A 301 12.90 -6.77 7.60
CA ALA A 301 13.79 -5.76 7.05
C ALA A 301 13.54 -4.34 7.62
N SER A 302 12.34 -4.09 8.16
CA SER A 302 12.05 -2.86 8.92
C SER A 302 12.58 -2.89 10.37
N LEU A 303 12.94 -4.07 10.87
CA LEU A 303 13.36 -4.30 12.25
C LEU A 303 14.85 -4.58 12.38
N PHE A 304 15.48 -5.22 11.41
CA PHE A 304 16.86 -5.69 11.49
C PHE A 304 17.72 -5.15 10.34
N GLU A 305 18.99 -4.89 10.61
CA GLU A 305 19.96 -4.47 9.58
C GLU A 305 20.30 -5.61 8.62
N GLU A 306 20.49 -6.82 9.16
CA GLU A 306 20.65 -8.05 8.38
C GLU A 306 19.40 -8.91 8.50
N VAL A 307 18.90 -9.40 7.36
CA VAL A 307 17.88 -10.45 7.28
C VAL A 307 18.40 -11.58 6.41
N LEU A 308 18.27 -12.83 6.86
CA LEU A 308 18.64 -14.04 6.11
C LEU A 308 17.43 -14.95 5.92
N ILE A 309 17.35 -15.57 4.74
CA ILE A 309 16.43 -16.69 4.50
C ILE A 309 17.24 -17.99 4.57
N VAL A 310 16.91 -18.87 5.50
CA VAL A 310 17.50 -20.21 5.58
C VAL A 310 16.68 -21.14 4.69
N THR A 311 17.27 -21.62 3.60
CA THR A 311 16.59 -22.45 2.61
C THR A 311 17.54 -23.32 1.81
N ASN A 312 17.08 -24.52 1.43
CA ASN A 312 17.78 -25.40 0.50
C ASN A 312 17.35 -25.19 -0.97
N SER A 313 16.38 -24.29 -1.22
CA SER A 313 15.83 -23.97 -2.54
C SER A 313 15.95 -22.47 -2.86
N PRO A 314 17.17 -21.90 -2.93
CA PRO A 314 17.37 -20.44 -3.03
C PRO A 314 16.72 -19.81 -4.27
N THR A 315 16.58 -20.57 -5.36
CA THR A 315 15.98 -20.10 -6.62
C THR A 315 14.51 -19.70 -6.49
N LEU A 316 13.78 -20.24 -5.50
CA LEU A 316 12.37 -19.89 -5.25
C LEU A 316 12.18 -18.48 -4.68
N TYR A 317 13.25 -17.90 -4.13
CA TYR A 317 13.20 -16.63 -3.39
C TYR A 317 14.10 -15.57 -4.01
N THR A 318 14.48 -15.74 -5.28
CA THR A 318 15.43 -14.86 -5.97
C THR A 318 15.01 -13.39 -5.91
N ASP A 319 13.71 -13.10 -5.98
CA ASP A 319 13.14 -11.74 -5.97
C ASP A 319 13.21 -11.03 -4.60
N ILE A 320 13.52 -11.75 -3.51
CA ILE A 320 13.62 -11.17 -2.17
C ILE A 320 15.05 -10.66 -1.93
N PRO A 321 15.26 -9.37 -1.64
CA PRO A 321 16.59 -8.74 -1.60
C PRO A 321 17.36 -9.03 -0.30
N CYS A 322 17.56 -10.31 0.02
CA CYS A 322 18.37 -10.78 1.13
C CYS A 322 19.21 -12.00 0.76
N ARG A 323 20.16 -12.36 1.64
CA ARG A 323 21.01 -13.55 1.48
C ARG A 323 20.18 -14.80 1.78
N LYS A 324 20.29 -15.79 0.88
CA LYS A 324 19.74 -17.14 1.08
C LYS A 324 20.89 -18.04 1.53
N VAL A 325 20.75 -18.69 2.67
CA VAL A 325 21.79 -19.54 3.23
C VAL A 325 21.30 -20.98 3.35
N PRO A 326 22.14 -21.97 3.03
CA PRO A 326 21.74 -23.37 3.09
C PRO A 326 21.68 -23.88 4.53
N ASP A 327 20.90 -24.93 4.75
CA ASP A 327 20.98 -25.71 5.98
C ASP A 327 22.26 -26.57 5.95
N LEU A 328 23.07 -26.45 7.01
CA LEU A 328 24.31 -27.22 7.18
C LEU A 328 24.04 -28.69 7.58
N HIS A 329 22.89 -28.98 8.18
CA HIS A 329 22.48 -30.31 8.62
C HIS A 329 21.16 -30.72 7.94
N ARG A 330 21.22 -30.89 6.61
CA ARG A 330 20.05 -31.17 5.75
C ARG A 330 19.14 -32.25 6.32
N GLY A 331 17.84 -31.96 6.36
CA GLY A 331 16.79 -32.90 6.74
C GLY A 331 16.62 -33.08 8.25
N LYS A 332 17.34 -32.33 9.08
CA LYS A 332 17.23 -32.39 10.55
C LYS A 332 16.24 -31.38 11.15
N GLY A 333 15.32 -30.88 10.33
CA GLY A 333 14.18 -30.06 10.75
C GLY A 333 14.55 -28.63 11.16
N ALA A 334 13.67 -27.99 11.91
CA ALA A 334 13.81 -26.57 12.24
C ALA A 334 15.02 -26.25 13.15
N LEU A 335 15.47 -27.19 13.99
CA LEU A 335 16.70 -27.03 14.78
C LEU A 335 17.92 -26.77 13.88
N ALA A 336 18.03 -27.52 12.78
CA ALA A 336 19.09 -27.35 11.79
C ALA A 336 19.02 -25.99 11.08
N GLY A 337 17.79 -25.53 10.79
CA GLY A 337 17.53 -24.20 10.26
C GLY A 337 17.97 -23.08 11.21
N ILE A 338 17.64 -23.17 12.50
CA ILE A 338 18.06 -22.19 13.52
C ILE A 338 19.59 -22.21 13.67
N HIS A 339 20.19 -23.38 13.72
CA HIS A 339 21.65 -23.54 13.78
C HIS A 339 22.33 -22.88 12.56
N ALA A 340 21.85 -23.15 11.35
CA ALA A 340 22.38 -22.53 10.13
C ALA A 340 22.20 -21.00 10.15
N GLY A 341 21.06 -20.50 10.64
CA GLY A 341 20.83 -19.08 10.86
C GLY A 341 21.86 -18.45 11.80
N LEU A 342 22.09 -19.07 12.97
CA LEU A 342 23.10 -18.61 13.94
C LEU A 342 24.53 -18.65 13.37
N HIS A 343 24.86 -19.69 12.62
CA HIS A 343 26.18 -19.87 12.03
C HIS A 343 26.46 -18.83 10.93
N HIS A 344 25.46 -18.48 10.12
CA HIS A 344 25.63 -17.55 9.01
C HIS A 344 25.39 -16.07 9.35
N ALA A 345 24.69 -15.77 10.45
CA ALA A 345 24.44 -14.42 10.92
C ALA A 345 25.74 -13.69 11.27
N THR A 346 25.84 -12.42 10.91
CA THR A 346 26.97 -11.57 11.32
C THR A 346 26.87 -11.24 12.80
N GLU A 347 25.66 -10.91 13.25
CA GLU A 347 25.38 -10.46 14.61
C GLU A 347 25.50 -11.57 15.67
N PRO A 348 25.68 -11.23 16.97
CA PRO A 348 25.81 -12.21 18.05
C PRO A 348 24.50 -12.94 18.39
N ARG A 349 23.36 -12.39 17.97
CA ARG A 349 22.03 -12.96 18.20
C ARG A 349 21.24 -13.02 16.91
N ILE A 350 20.23 -13.89 16.89
CA ILE A 350 19.24 -13.97 15.84
C ILE A 350 17.83 -13.92 16.41
N PHE A 351 16.89 -13.33 15.67
CA PHE A 351 15.46 -13.55 15.86
C PHE A 351 14.95 -14.49 14.79
N VAL A 352 14.22 -15.52 15.16
CA VAL A 352 13.73 -16.55 14.24
C VAL A 352 12.23 -16.41 14.05
N ALA A 353 11.80 -16.41 12.78
CA ALA A 353 10.42 -16.56 12.33
C ALA A 353 10.31 -17.68 11.28
N ALA A 354 9.22 -18.44 11.27
CA ALA A 354 8.92 -19.35 10.17
C ALA A 354 8.20 -18.63 9.02
N CYS A 355 8.38 -19.11 7.78
CA CYS A 355 7.80 -18.49 6.59
C CYS A 355 6.26 -18.55 6.50
N ASP A 356 5.62 -19.35 7.36
CA ASP A 356 4.18 -19.56 7.48
C ASP A 356 3.52 -18.74 8.61
N MET A 357 4.24 -17.75 9.14
CA MET A 357 3.80 -16.82 10.20
C MET A 357 3.67 -15.38 9.63
N PRO A 358 2.58 -15.03 8.92
CA PRO A 358 2.48 -13.74 8.20
C PRO A 358 2.03 -12.55 9.05
N PHE A 359 1.61 -12.79 10.30
CA PHE A 359 1.04 -11.76 11.18
C PHE A 359 1.98 -11.44 12.36
N LEU A 360 3.27 -11.30 12.08
CA LEU A 360 4.26 -10.90 13.07
C LEU A 360 3.95 -9.51 13.64
N VAL A 361 4.03 -9.37 14.97
CA VAL A 361 3.86 -8.08 15.66
C VAL A 361 5.24 -7.48 15.99
N PRO A 362 5.61 -6.32 15.41
CA PRO A 362 6.94 -5.70 15.59
C PRO A 362 7.34 -5.43 17.04
N GLU A 363 6.39 -5.02 17.87
CA GLU A 363 6.59 -4.64 19.27
C GLU A 363 6.97 -5.85 20.12
N LEU A 364 6.35 -7.00 19.87
CA LEU A 364 6.69 -8.26 20.52
C LEU A 364 8.10 -8.71 20.13
N ILE A 365 8.45 -8.61 18.85
CA ILE A 365 9.79 -8.95 18.35
C ILE A 365 10.86 -8.07 19.03
N ARG A 366 10.61 -6.76 19.13
CA ARG A 366 11.50 -5.83 19.83
C ARG A 366 11.69 -6.23 21.28
N HIS A 367 10.60 -6.50 22.00
CA HIS A 367 10.66 -6.93 23.39
C HIS A 367 11.52 -8.19 23.55
N LEU A 368 11.32 -9.18 22.69
CA LEU A 368 12.11 -10.42 22.70
C LEU A 368 13.60 -10.18 22.44
N CYS A 369 13.96 -9.23 21.59
CA CYS A 369 15.35 -8.98 21.21
C CYS A 369 16.10 -8.01 22.13
N LEU A 370 15.40 -7.01 22.67
CA LEU A 370 15.98 -5.93 23.49
C LEU A 370 15.97 -6.24 24.99
N GLU A 371 15.09 -7.11 25.45
CA GLU A 371 15.09 -7.56 26.85
C GLU A 371 15.92 -8.84 27.01
N ASN A 372 16.38 -9.09 28.24
CA ASN A 372 17.02 -10.34 28.64
C ASN A 372 18.27 -10.70 27.82
N HIS A 373 19.15 -9.74 27.56
CA HIS A 373 20.42 -9.95 26.82
C HIS A 373 21.36 -11.02 27.43
N ALA A 374 21.20 -11.35 28.72
CA ALA A 374 22.01 -12.38 29.40
C ALA A 374 21.57 -13.82 29.07
N ALA A 375 20.36 -14.00 28.53
CA ALA A 375 19.81 -15.30 28.14
C ALA A 375 20.36 -15.75 26.79
N ASP A 376 20.69 -17.04 26.68
CA ASP A 376 21.07 -17.65 25.42
C ASP A 376 19.83 -17.85 24.52
N VAL A 377 18.66 -18.05 25.12
CA VAL A 377 17.35 -18.12 24.43
C VAL A 377 16.33 -17.26 25.16
N HIS A 378 15.63 -16.38 24.45
CA HIS A 378 14.46 -15.66 24.97
C HIS A 378 13.24 -16.03 24.12
N ILE A 379 12.27 -16.70 24.74
CA ILE A 379 11.21 -17.44 24.03
C ILE A 379 9.82 -17.22 24.65
N PRO A 380 8.78 -16.90 23.86
CA PRO A 380 7.41 -16.86 24.34
C PRO A 380 6.89 -18.24 24.75
N ARG A 381 6.10 -18.26 25.83
CA ARG A 381 5.24 -19.39 26.19
C ARG A 381 3.78 -19.05 25.88
N SER A 382 3.23 -19.66 24.85
CA SER A 382 1.80 -19.60 24.54
C SER A 382 1.01 -20.64 25.36
N HIS A 383 -0.30 -20.65 25.18
CA HIS A 383 -1.17 -21.68 25.76
C HIS A 383 -0.93 -23.09 25.18
N HIS A 384 -0.24 -23.18 24.04
CA HIS A 384 0.15 -24.43 23.41
C HIS A 384 1.57 -24.89 23.77
N GLY A 385 2.34 -24.08 24.51
CA GLY A 385 3.70 -24.38 24.92
C GLY A 385 4.69 -23.31 24.50
N LEU A 386 5.96 -23.68 24.36
CA LEU A 386 7.00 -22.77 23.92
C LEU A 386 6.89 -22.53 22.40
N GLU A 387 7.19 -21.31 21.96
CA GLU A 387 7.12 -20.88 20.56
C GLU A 387 8.53 -20.72 19.95
N PRO A 388 9.25 -21.82 19.64
CA PRO A 388 10.66 -21.74 19.25
C PRO A 388 10.89 -21.15 17.86
N LEU A 389 9.84 -21.07 17.04
CA LEU A 389 9.87 -20.43 15.74
C LEU A 389 9.48 -18.94 15.81
N HIS A 390 9.37 -18.38 17.02
CA HIS A 390 9.16 -16.96 17.28
C HIS A 390 9.99 -16.54 18.50
N ALA A 391 11.31 -16.69 18.42
CA ALA A 391 12.20 -16.54 19.58
C ALA A 391 13.55 -15.94 19.20
N CYS A 392 14.23 -15.36 20.20
CA CYS A 392 15.58 -14.83 20.07
C CYS A 392 16.61 -15.85 20.59
N TYR A 393 17.68 -16.08 19.83
CA TYR A 393 18.74 -17.04 20.13
C TYR A 393 20.11 -16.36 20.04
N GLY A 394 21.01 -16.64 20.99
CA GLY A 394 22.40 -16.20 20.96
C GLY A 394 23.35 -17.26 20.37
N LYS A 395 24.48 -16.82 19.80
CA LYS A 395 25.54 -17.72 19.28
C LYS A 395 26.09 -18.72 20.29
N ALA A 396 25.96 -18.44 21.59
CA ALA A 396 26.29 -19.38 22.67
C ALA A 396 25.47 -20.70 22.59
N CYS A 397 24.34 -20.72 21.87
CA CYS A 397 23.57 -21.94 21.67
C CYS A 397 24.24 -22.94 20.70
N LEU A 398 25.16 -22.49 19.85
CA LEU A 398 25.72 -23.33 18.76
C LEU A 398 26.28 -24.68 19.27
N PRO A 399 27.17 -24.74 20.29
CA PRO A 399 27.71 -26.03 20.75
C PRO A 399 26.64 -26.98 21.28
N ALA A 400 25.61 -26.45 21.96
CA ALA A 400 24.50 -27.25 22.49
C ALA A 400 23.61 -27.78 21.35
N MET A 401 23.33 -26.96 20.34
CA MET A 401 22.59 -27.38 19.14
C MET A 401 23.37 -28.45 18.36
N GLU A 402 24.68 -28.27 18.16
CA GLU A 402 25.56 -29.23 17.49
C GLU A 402 25.56 -30.59 18.19
N ALA A 403 25.63 -30.62 19.53
CA ALA A 403 25.59 -31.85 20.30
C ALA A 403 24.28 -32.63 20.12
N VAL A 404 23.14 -31.93 20.00
CA VAL A 404 21.84 -32.55 19.70
C VAL A 404 21.81 -33.07 18.26
N LEU A 405 22.25 -32.26 17.29
CA LEU A 405 22.26 -32.61 15.86
C LEU A 405 23.19 -33.79 15.55
N GLN A 406 24.33 -33.91 16.24
CA GLN A 406 25.28 -35.02 16.11
C GLN A 406 24.68 -36.35 16.59
N LYS A 407 23.80 -36.31 17.60
CA LYS A 407 23.04 -37.48 18.10
C LYS A 407 21.76 -37.78 17.32
N ASP A 408 21.63 -37.19 16.13
CA ASP A 408 20.43 -37.23 15.29
C ASP A 408 19.14 -36.69 15.93
N GLY A 409 19.28 -35.84 16.96
CA GLY A 409 18.18 -35.10 17.54
C GLY A 409 17.64 -34.04 16.58
N ARG A 410 16.32 -33.80 16.64
CA ARG A 410 15.60 -32.89 15.72
C ARG A 410 14.74 -31.85 16.43
N ARG A 411 14.45 -32.02 17.73
CA ARG A 411 13.55 -31.12 18.45
C ARG A 411 14.35 -29.94 19.00
N ILE A 412 13.83 -28.74 18.78
CA ILE A 412 14.49 -27.50 19.20
C ILE A 412 14.66 -27.46 20.73
N VAL A 413 13.66 -27.91 21.47
CA VAL A 413 13.67 -27.88 22.94
C VAL A 413 14.71 -28.82 23.58
N ASP A 414 15.29 -29.78 22.83
CA ASP A 414 16.18 -30.79 23.40
C ASP A 414 17.53 -30.21 23.88
N PHE A 415 17.95 -29.04 23.37
CA PHE A 415 19.18 -28.38 23.84
C PHE A 415 18.95 -27.38 24.98
N PHE A 416 17.71 -27.06 25.34
CA PHE A 416 17.39 -25.98 26.28
C PHE A 416 17.95 -26.22 27.68
N SER A 417 18.07 -27.47 28.13
CA SER A 417 18.66 -27.80 29.43
C SER A 417 20.17 -27.51 29.51
N ALA A 418 20.83 -27.28 28.38
CA ALA A 418 22.27 -27.02 28.29
C ALA A 418 22.60 -25.52 28.16
N VAL A 419 21.60 -24.64 28.13
CA VAL A 419 21.77 -23.20 27.92
C VAL A 419 20.87 -22.39 28.86
N ARG A 420 21.11 -21.07 28.97
CA ARG A 420 20.25 -20.17 29.74
C ARG A 420 19.02 -19.78 28.94
N VAL A 421 17.87 -20.32 29.30
CA VAL A 421 16.58 -20.01 28.68
C VAL A 421 15.77 -19.08 29.59
N THR A 422 15.31 -17.96 29.03
CA THR A 422 14.32 -17.09 29.66
C THR A 422 13.02 -17.19 28.88
N GLU A 423 11.94 -17.47 29.61
CA GLU A 423 10.60 -17.57 29.04
C GLU A 423 9.85 -16.25 29.21
N LEU A 424 9.20 -15.80 28.14
CA LEU A 424 8.29 -14.66 28.16
C LEU A 424 6.87 -15.20 28.41
N PRO A 425 6.29 -14.95 29.60
CA PRO A 425 4.98 -15.51 29.96
C PRO A 425 3.83 -14.87 29.18
N ALA A 426 2.69 -15.57 29.13
CA ALA A 426 1.50 -15.13 28.39
C ALA A 426 1.01 -13.73 28.77
N GLU A 427 0.96 -13.43 30.06
CA GLU A 427 0.57 -12.13 30.60
C GLU A 427 1.44 -10.96 30.13
N GLU A 428 2.65 -11.23 29.66
CA GLU A 428 3.59 -10.23 29.20
C GLU A 428 3.53 -10.07 27.68
N TRP A 429 3.60 -11.16 26.90
CA TRP A 429 3.51 -11.05 25.44
C TRP A 429 2.12 -10.62 24.95
N MET A 430 1.05 -10.96 25.68
CA MET A 430 -0.32 -10.54 25.35
C MET A 430 -0.52 -9.01 25.43
N ARG A 431 0.40 -8.28 26.07
CA ARG A 431 0.36 -6.80 26.07
C ARG A 431 0.67 -6.23 24.70
N PHE A 432 1.44 -6.97 23.90
CA PHE A 432 1.85 -6.59 22.55
C PHE A 432 0.99 -7.27 21.49
N ASP A 433 0.66 -8.55 21.69
CA ASP A 433 -0.14 -9.36 20.76
C ASP A 433 -1.30 -10.07 21.49
N PRO A 434 -2.41 -9.36 21.78
CA PRO A 434 -3.51 -9.92 22.58
C PRO A 434 -4.20 -11.14 21.95
N GLU A 435 -4.16 -11.24 20.63
CA GLU A 435 -4.79 -12.31 19.84
C GLU A 435 -3.83 -13.45 19.52
N GLY A 436 -2.54 -13.33 19.87
CA GLY A 436 -1.50 -14.32 19.57
C GLY A 436 -1.31 -14.52 18.07
N LEU A 437 -1.52 -13.48 17.26
CA LEU A 437 -1.44 -13.55 15.79
C LEU A 437 -0.04 -13.95 15.33
N SER A 438 0.99 -13.52 16.06
CA SER A 438 2.40 -13.82 15.79
C SER A 438 2.70 -15.32 15.83
N PHE A 439 1.90 -16.13 16.54
CA PHE A 439 2.11 -17.57 16.69
C PHE A 439 1.23 -18.42 15.75
N ARG A 440 0.35 -17.78 14.96
CA ARG A 440 -0.55 -18.51 14.06
C ARG A 440 0.20 -19.00 12.81
N ASN A 441 0.36 -20.31 12.70
CA ASN A 441 0.91 -20.98 11.51
C ASN A 441 -0.20 -21.33 10.51
N ILE A 442 0.02 -21.03 9.23
CA ILE A 442 -0.94 -21.37 8.17
C ILE A 442 -0.55 -22.71 7.54
N ASN A 443 -1.23 -23.78 7.96
CA ASN A 443 -0.80 -25.14 7.62
C ASN A 443 -1.70 -25.88 6.64
N THR A 444 -2.98 -25.51 6.54
CA THR A 444 -3.98 -26.19 5.71
C THR A 444 -4.72 -25.22 4.76
N PRO A 445 -5.32 -25.72 3.66
CA PRO A 445 -6.22 -24.92 2.82
C PRO A 445 -7.38 -24.31 3.62
N GLN A 446 -7.91 -25.04 4.60
CA GLN A 446 -8.95 -24.54 5.50
C GLN A 446 -8.48 -23.34 6.32
N ASP A 447 -7.24 -23.34 6.81
CA ASP A 447 -6.65 -22.18 7.51
C ASP A 447 -6.55 -20.97 6.58
N TYR A 448 -6.15 -21.20 5.32
CA TYR A 448 -6.06 -20.16 4.29
C TYR A 448 -7.44 -19.58 3.91
N PHE A 449 -8.46 -20.42 3.74
CA PHE A 449 -9.84 -19.97 3.50
C PHE A 449 -10.41 -19.23 4.71
N THR A 450 -10.19 -19.75 5.92
CA THR A 450 -10.61 -19.09 7.16
C THR A 450 -9.95 -17.72 7.28
N LEU A 451 -8.68 -17.56 6.91
CA LEU A 451 -7.99 -16.26 6.92
C LEU A 451 -8.46 -15.28 5.83
N ARG A 452 -8.89 -15.77 4.67
CA ARG A 452 -9.54 -14.93 3.65
C ARG A 452 -10.92 -14.45 4.10
N GLU A 453 -11.62 -15.22 4.93
CA GLU A 453 -12.98 -14.92 5.40
C GLU A 453 -13.02 -14.20 6.76
N THR A 454 -12.08 -14.47 7.66
CA THR A 454 -11.95 -13.83 8.97
C THR A 454 -10.83 -12.80 8.97
N ARG A 455 -11.18 -11.53 8.74
CA ARG A 455 -10.32 -10.41 9.13
C ARG A 455 -10.09 -10.49 10.66
N PRO A 456 -8.85 -10.56 11.17
CA PRO A 456 -8.61 -10.44 12.60
C PRO A 456 -9.15 -9.08 13.06
N THR A 457 -10.12 -9.11 13.96
CA THR A 457 -10.78 -7.92 14.48
C THR A 457 -9.93 -7.40 15.63
N ILE A 458 -8.93 -6.59 15.31
CA ILE A 458 -8.18 -5.88 16.33
C ILE A 458 -9.17 -4.95 17.05
N THR A 459 -9.35 -5.20 18.35
CA THR A 459 -10.05 -4.44 19.41
C THR A 459 -11.59 -4.57 19.54
N GLN A 460 -12.05 -5.24 20.61
CA GLN A 460 -13.24 -4.83 21.38
C GLN A 460 -13.07 -5.06 22.90
N LYS A 461 -12.75 -3.99 23.62
CA LYS A 461 -13.13 -3.66 25.01
C LYS A 461 -13.80 -2.28 24.84
N GLU A 462 -15.02 -1.95 25.25
CA GLU A 462 -15.90 -2.36 26.34
C GLU A 462 -17.37 -2.12 25.92
N LYS A 463 -18.29 -3.03 26.26
CA LYS A 463 -19.67 -2.66 26.63
C LYS A 463 -19.97 -3.33 27.96
N ARG A 464 -19.78 -2.57 29.03
CA ARG A 464 -20.18 -2.95 30.38
C ARG A 464 -21.70 -2.82 30.46
N VAL A 465 -22.36 -3.96 30.56
CA VAL A 465 -23.79 -4.09 30.88
C VAL A 465 -24.01 -3.50 32.28
N LEU A 466 -24.88 -2.50 32.38
CA LEU A 466 -25.49 -2.10 33.66
C LEU A 466 -26.48 -3.19 34.06
N PRO A 467 -26.44 -3.73 35.30
CA PRO A 467 -27.47 -4.63 35.76
C PRO A 467 -28.75 -3.86 36.03
N ALA A 468 -29.87 -4.48 35.69
CA ALA A 468 -31.20 -4.03 36.05
C ALA A 468 -31.38 -4.12 37.56
N GLU A 469 -31.76 -2.99 38.17
CA GLU A 469 -32.72 -2.86 39.27
C GLU A 469 -33.24 -1.41 39.30
#